data_AF-X1HRH9-F1
#
_entry.id   AF-X1HRH9-F1
#
_cell.length_a   1.000
_cell.length_b   1.000
_cell.length_c   1.000
_cell.angle_alpha   90.00
_cell.angle_beta   90.00
_cell.angle_gamma   90.00
#
_symmetry.space_group_name_H-M   'P 1'
#
loop_
_entity.id
_entity.type
_entity.pdbx_description
1 polymer ?
#
loop_
_entity_poly.entity_id
_entity_poly.type
_entity_poly.pdbx_seq_one_letter_code
_entity_poly.pdbx_strand_id
1 'polypeptide(L)' 'LKGDKILSAEAKKKIFTPFLNDYGYGWDVLETERGILIQHDGGSMLGNSAEIRRYIDADVFTILFCNQ' A
#
# COMPACT_ATOMS: atom_id res chain seq x y z
N LEU A 1 -5.68 7.22 -5.37
CA LEU A 1 -4.72 7.63 -6.44
C LEU A 1 -5.08 6.95 -7.77
N LYS A 2 -6.21 7.28 -8.40
CA LYS A 2 -6.62 6.68 -9.70
C LYS A 2 -6.26 7.53 -10.93
N GLY A 3 -5.65 8.70 -10.71
CA GLY A 3 -5.16 9.59 -11.76
C GLY A 3 -3.91 10.34 -11.27
N ASP A 4 -3.53 11.40 -11.99
CA ASP A 4 -2.23 12.07 -11.79
C ASP A 4 -2.33 13.47 -11.16
N LYS A 5 -3.55 13.91 -10.81
CA LYS A 5 -3.78 15.27 -10.25
C LYS A 5 -3.04 15.53 -8.93
N ILE A 6 -2.88 14.49 -8.10
CA ILE A 6 -2.25 14.60 -6.76
C ILE A 6 -0.79 14.14 -6.79
N LEU A 7 -0.49 13.06 -7.52
CA LEU A 7 0.86 12.54 -7.72
C LEU A 7 1.03 12.25 -9.19
N SER A 8 2.12 12.72 -9.79
CA SER A 8 2.43 12.43 -11.19
C SER A 8 2.65 10.93 -11.41
N ALA A 9 2.58 10.50 -12.66
CA ALA A 9 2.86 9.11 -13.02
C ALA A 9 4.28 8.69 -12.62
N GLU A 10 5.26 9.58 -12.77
CA GLU A 10 6.66 9.35 -12.38
C GLU A 10 6.80 9.20 -10.87
N ALA A 11 6.12 10.06 -10.09
CA ALA A 11 6.13 9.98 -8.64
C ALA A 11 5.48 8.68 -8.15
N LYS A 12 4.34 8.27 -8.74
CA LYS A 12 3.69 6.99 -8.41
C LYS A 12 4.57 5.81 -8.76
N LYS A 13 5.19 5.81 -9.95
CA LYS A 13 6.16 4.78 -10.35
C LYS A 13 7.26 4.68 -9.31
N LYS A 14 7.83 5.81 -8.90
CA LYS A 14 8.91 5.85 -7.92
C LYS A 14 8.47 5.29 -6.55
N ILE A 15 7.32 5.70 -6.02
CA ILE A 15 6.81 5.25 -4.71
C ILE A 15 6.47 3.76 -4.70
N PHE A 16 5.91 3.25 -5.80
CA PHE A 16 5.42 1.87 -5.91
C PHE A 16 6.37 0.94 -6.67
N THR A 17 7.65 1.31 -6.82
CA THR A 17 8.69 0.38 -7.26
C THR A 17 9.41 -0.13 -6.01
N PRO A 18 9.37 -1.44 -5.70
CA PRO A 18 10.11 -1.98 -4.58
C PRO A 18 11.61 -1.91 -4.83
N PHE A 19 12.39 -1.88 -3.74
CA PHE A 19 13.84 -2.05 -3.79
C PHE A 19 14.28 -3.28 -3.01
N LEU A 20 14.61 -3.14 -1.74
CA LEU A 20 15.04 -4.25 -0.90
C LEU A 20 13.83 -4.83 -0.17
N ASN A 21 13.70 -6.17 -0.16
CA ASN A 21 12.64 -6.92 0.51
C ASN A 21 11.23 -6.42 0.16
N ASP A 22 10.98 -6.19 -1.13
CA ASP A 22 9.68 -5.78 -1.64
C ASP A 22 9.16 -4.46 -1.06
N TYR A 23 10.04 -3.59 -0.56
CA TYR A 23 9.68 -2.32 0.05
C TYR A 23 10.00 -1.14 -0.88
N GLY A 24 8.99 -0.33 -1.16
CA GLY A 24 9.07 0.94 -1.89
C GLY A 24 9.26 2.14 -0.95
N TYR A 25 8.90 3.34 -1.38
CA TYR A 25 8.98 4.53 -0.51
C TYR A 25 7.83 4.55 0.50
N GLY A 26 8.00 3.80 1.61
CA GLY A 26 7.04 3.76 2.72
C GLY A 26 5.88 2.78 2.51
N TRP A 27 6.05 1.78 1.64
CA TRP A 27 5.03 0.80 1.30
C TRP A 27 5.66 -0.56 1.05
N ASP A 28 5.01 -1.62 1.51
CA ASP A 28 5.22 -2.94 0.91
C ASP A 28 4.59 -2.93 -0.49
N VAL A 29 5.30 -3.47 -1.47
CA VAL A 29 4.86 -3.63 -2.85
C VAL A 29 5.08 -5.08 -3.26
N LEU A 30 4.02 -5.87 -3.15
CA LEU A 30 4.06 -7.32 -3.26
C LEU A 30 3.42 -7.78 -4.57
N GLU A 31 4.05 -8.73 -5.26
CA GLU A 31 3.39 -9.52 -6.30
C GLU A 31 2.55 -10.62 -5.64
N THR A 32 1.28 -10.73 -6.05
CA THR A 32 0.36 -11.76 -5.57
C THR A 32 -0.28 -12.48 -6.75
N GLU A 33 -0.96 -13.59 -6.50
CA GLU A 33 -1.76 -14.28 -7.53
C GLU A 33 -2.85 -13.39 -8.16
N ARG A 34 -3.19 -12.27 -7.52
CA ARG A 34 -4.20 -11.30 -7.97
C ARG A 34 -3.58 -10.00 -8.51
N GLY A 35 -2.28 -10.01 -8.80
CA GLY A 35 -1.54 -8.83 -9.25
C GLY A 35 -0.85 -8.08 -8.12
N ILE A 36 -0.59 -6.78 -8.34
CA ILE A 36 0.17 -5.95 -7.40
C ILE A 36 -0.66 -5.58 -6.16
N LEU A 37 -0.12 -5.87 -4.99
CA LEU A 37 -0.60 -5.43 -3.68
C LEU A 37 0.32 -4.35 -3.13
N ILE A 38 -0.25 -3.20 -2.79
CA ILE A 38 0.44 -2.12 -2.07
C ILE A 38 -0.17 -2.02 -0.68
N GLN A 39 0.63 -2.20 0.36
CA GLN A 39 0.15 -2.22 1.73
C GLN A 39 1.10 -1.56 2.72
N HIS A 40 0.57 -1.27 3.90
CA HIS A 40 1.36 -0.93 5.07
C HIS A 40 0.48 -1.13 6.32
N ASP A 41 1.07 -1.71 7.36
CA ASP A 41 0.45 -1.84 8.67
C ASP A 41 0.87 -0.67 9.59
N GLY A 42 0.26 -0.53 10.76
CA GLY A 42 0.71 0.50 11.68
C GLY A 42 -0.25 0.76 12.80
N GLY A 43 0.00 1.84 13.54
CA GLY A 43 -0.76 2.14 14.75
C GLY A 43 -0.68 1.02 15.79
N SER A 44 0.32 0.14 15.72
CA SER A 44 0.45 -1.12 16.45
C SER A 44 0.83 -0.98 17.93
N MET A 45 0.49 0.16 18.54
CA MET A 45 0.83 0.51 19.92
C MET A 45 -0.44 0.93 20.69
N LEU A 46 -0.37 0.83 22.03
CA LEU A 46 -1.44 1.28 22.94
C LEU A 46 -2.81 0.63 22.65
N GLY A 47 -2.83 -0.66 22.33
CA GLY A 47 -4.07 -1.41 22.02
C GLY A 47 -4.62 -1.15 20.62
N ASN A 48 -3.95 -0.37 19.78
CA ASN A 48 -4.42 -0.07 18.44
C ASN A 48 -3.72 -0.95 17.39
N SER A 49 -4.39 -1.14 16.25
CA SER A 49 -3.77 -1.61 15.02
C SER A 49 -4.51 -1.04 13.80
N ALA A 50 -3.78 -0.82 12.72
CA ALA A 50 -4.28 -0.33 11.46
C ALA A 50 -3.63 -1.09 10.31
N GLU A 51 -4.39 -1.30 9.25
CA GLU A 51 -3.93 -1.97 8.03
C GLU A 51 -4.57 -1.31 6.81
N ILE A 52 -3.76 -1.07 5.78
CA ILE A 52 -4.19 -0.53 4.49
C ILE A 52 -3.71 -1.49 3.40
N ARG A 53 -4.62 -1.95 2.52
CA ARG A 53 -4.27 -2.80 1.37
C ARG A 53 -4.94 -2.36 0.09
N ARG A 54 -4.14 -2.13 -0.96
CA ARG A 54 -4.60 -1.78 -2.31
C ARG A 54 -4.22 -2.87 -3.30
N TYR A 55 -5.21 -3.58 -3.81
CA TYR A 55 -5.05 -4.53 -4.92
C TYR A 55 -5.28 -3.76 -6.22
N ILE A 56 -4.19 -3.40 -6.90
CA ILE A 56 -4.23 -2.44 -8.02
C ILE A 56 -5.02 -3.00 -9.20
N ASP A 57 -4.74 -4.25 -9.57
CA ASP A 57 -5.30 -4.87 -10.78
C ASP A 57 -6.77 -5.28 -10.59
N ALA A 58 -7.16 -5.56 -9.34
CA ALA A 58 -8.54 -5.86 -8.97
C ALA A 58 -9.38 -4.61 -8.67
N ASP A 59 -8.77 -3.43 -8.63
CA ASP A 59 -9.39 -2.17 -8.22
C ASP A 59 -10.07 -2.23 -6.83
N VAL A 60 -9.49 -3.01 -5.91
CA VAL A 60 -10.00 -3.20 -4.54
C VAL A 60 -9.13 -2.44 -3.55
N PHE A 61 -9.79 -1.76 -2.61
CA PHE A 61 -9.13 -1.06 -1.51
C PHE A 61 -9.79 -1.42 -0.18
N THR A 62 -8.99 -1.91 0.77
CA THR A 62 -9.46 -2.21 2.13
C THR A 62 -8.67 -1.42 3.15
N ILE A 63 -9.37 -0.98 4.20
CA ILE A 63 -8.79 -0.33 5.37
C ILE A 63 -9.41 -1.01 6.59
N LEU A 64 -8.57 -1.40 7.55
CA LEU A 64 -8.99 -1.99 8.81
C LEU A 64 -8.37 -1.21 9.97
N PHE A 65 -9.17 -0.96 11.01
CA PHE A 65 -8.74 -0.41 12.27
C PHE A 65 -9.25 -1.28 13.41
N CYS A 66 -8.45 -1.45 14.46
CA CYS A 66 -8.81 -2.18 15.67
C CYS A 66 -8.31 -1.42 16.90
N ASN A 67 -9.08 -1.46 17.99
CA ASN A 67 -8.81 -0.78 19.26
C ASN A 67 -9.07 -1.71 20.46
N GLN A 68 -8.23 -2.72 20.59
CA GLN A 68 -8.32 -3.80 21.60
C GLN A 68 -8.02 -3.31 23.02
#